data_AF-A0A4Q8LIF6-F1
#
_entry.id   AF-A0A4Q8LIF6-F1
#
_cell.length_a   1.000
_cell.length_b   1.000
_cell.length_c   1.000
_cell.angle_alpha   90.00
_cell.angle_beta   90.00
_cell.angle_gamma   90.00
#
_symmetry.space_group_name_H-M   'P 1'
#
loop_
_entity.id
_entity.type
_entity.pdbx_description
1 polymer ?
#
loop_
_entity_poly.entity_id
_entity_poly.type
_entity_poly.pdbx_seq_one_letter_code
_entity_poly.pdbx_strand_id
1 'polypeptide(L)'
;MPRPIWSGSLSFGLLNVPVSLMSGERRMDLSFRMLDARNKKPIRYERVNAETGEEVPWKDIVKAFEYDKGSYVVIEKEDIAAAAPETHESIDVEAFVDAESIGLRFFEKPYILVPGKKAEKGYVLLRETLKETGKVGIARVVSLLELVQFNALEFHPWGSHAEEPDRADRVVFDLDPCPDVPFAEVKRAATDIRELLVQLELESFLRVSGGKGLHVVVPLNPGCDWDLTKRFAKGFADALAQSEPQRFLATATKALRNKRIFVDYLRNGRGATAVASYSLRGRPGAPVAMPLAWSELPNLKRADAFTIKDVPGKLKRRRKDPWEGIDALKQNLSKWARND
;
A
#
# COMPACT_ATOMS: atom_id res chain seq x y z
N MET A 1 13.51 -30.13 5.04
CA MET A 1 12.40 -29.72 5.93
C MET A 1 11.84 -28.40 5.42
N PRO A 2 10.53 -28.12 5.55
CA PRO A 2 9.97 -26.82 5.20
C PRO A 2 10.68 -25.70 5.96
N ARG A 3 10.98 -24.58 5.30
CA ARG A 3 11.56 -23.40 5.95
C ARG A 3 10.43 -22.63 6.64
N PRO A 4 10.59 -22.17 7.90
CA PRO A 4 9.58 -21.34 8.55
C PRO A 4 9.38 -20.04 7.78
N ILE A 5 8.14 -19.58 7.72
CA ILE A 5 7.73 -18.31 7.09
C ILE A 5 8.08 -17.14 8.02
N TRP A 6 7.96 -17.35 9.33
CA TRP A 6 8.26 -16.39 10.37
C TRP A 6 8.73 -17.11 11.64
N SER A 7 9.50 -16.43 12.47
CA SER A 7 9.88 -16.90 13.81
C SER A 7 9.87 -15.73 14.77
N GLY A 8 9.38 -15.97 15.98
CA GLY A 8 9.27 -14.98 17.05
C GLY A 8 8.65 -15.62 18.28
N SER A 9 7.81 -14.89 18.99
CA SER A 9 7.16 -15.30 20.23
C SER A 9 5.66 -15.15 20.14
N LEU A 10 4.92 -16.06 20.77
CA LEU A 10 3.49 -15.96 21.00
C LEU A 10 3.30 -15.46 22.43
N SER A 11 2.65 -14.32 22.58
CA SER A 11 2.52 -13.61 23.84
C SER A 11 1.06 -13.43 24.24
N PHE A 12 0.73 -13.72 25.50
CA PHE A 12 -0.53 -13.34 26.11
C PHE A 12 -0.39 -13.22 27.64
N GLY A 13 -0.82 -12.09 28.20
CA GLY A 13 -0.60 -11.80 29.61
C GLY A 13 0.89 -11.87 29.99
N LEU A 14 1.24 -12.81 30.86
CA LEU A 14 2.63 -13.06 31.29
C LEU A 14 3.31 -14.21 30.55
N LEU A 15 2.60 -14.93 29.67
CA LEU A 15 3.16 -16.03 28.91
C LEU A 15 3.82 -15.49 27.64
N ASN A 16 5.07 -15.89 27.40
CA ASN A 16 5.79 -15.68 26.15
C ASN A 16 6.36 -17.03 25.70
N VAL A 17 5.93 -17.50 24.52
CA VAL A 17 6.29 -18.81 23.96
C VAL A 17 6.97 -18.60 22.62
N PRO A 18 8.29 -18.81 22.51
CA PRO A 18 8.97 -18.82 21.22
C PRO A 18 8.32 -19.81 20.25
N VAL A 19 8.03 -19.38 19.03
CA VAL A 19 7.36 -20.16 17.99
C VAL A 19 7.91 -19.84 16.59
N SER A 20 7.75 -20.80 15.68
CA SER A 20 7.95 -20.64 14.25
C SER A 20 6.64 -20.90 13.52
N LEU A 21 6.28 -20.01 12.58
CA LEU A 21 5.10 -20.17 11.73
C LEU A 21 5.49 -20.93 10.46
N MET A 22 4.82 -22.04 10.21
CA MET A 22 4.99 -22.87 9.02
C MET A 22 3.72 -22.84 8.17
N SER A 23 3.85 -22.99 6.85
CA SER A 23 2.71 -23.23 5.97
C SER A 23 2.03 -24.54 6.38
N GLY A 24 0.73 -24.49 6.67
CA GLY A 24 -0.09 -25.69 6.93
C GLY A 24 -0.50 -26.42 5.66
N GLU A 25 -0.34 -25.78 4.50
CA GLU A 25 -0.51 -26.41 3.20
C GLU A 25 0.83 -26.90 2.64
N ARG A 26 0.82 -28.11 2.10
CA ARG A 26 1.86 -28.61 1.19
C ARG A 26 1.26 -28.61 -0.20
N ARG A 27 1.74 -27.72 -1.08
CA ARG A 27 1.40 -27.80 -2.49
C ARG A 27 1.98 -29.09 -3.05
N MET A 28 1.14 -30.09 -3.26
CA MET A 28 1.47 -31.24 -4.09
C MET A 28 1.08 -30.87 -5.51
N ASP A 29 1.97 -30.15 -6.18
CA ASP A 29 1.85 -30.05 -7.62
C ASP A 29 2.04 -31.46 -8.17
N LEU A 30 0.98 -32.04 -8.76
CA LEU A 30 1.07 -33.28 -9.52
C LEU A 30 2.05 -33.03 -10.66
N SER A 31 3.29 -33.51 -10.51
CA SER A 31 4.30 -33.36 -11.55
C SER A 31 4.05 -34.39 -12.64
N PHE A 32 3.31 -34.00 -13.67
CA PHE A 32 3.15 -34.82 -14.86
C PHE A 32 4.46 -34.78 -15.67
N ARG A 33 4.98 -35.97 -16.00
CA ARG A 33 6.10 -36.07 -16.94
C ARG A 33 5.53 -36.00 -18.34
N MET A 34 5.82 -34.91 -19.04
CA MET A 34 5.34 -34.70 -20.39
C MET A 34 6.08 -35.64 -21.35
N LEU A 35 5.33 -36.37 -22.17
CA LEU A 35 5.86 -37.31 -23.16
C LEU A 35 5.49 -36.85 -24.57
N ASP A 36 6.38 -37.03 -25.54
CA ASP A 36 6.06 -36.82 -26.96
C ASP A 36 4.97 -37.81 -27.37
N ALA A 37 3.84 -37.30 -27.87
CA ALA A 37 2.69 -38.12 -28.21
C ALA A 37 2.99 -39.21 -29.25
N ARG A 38 4.00 -38.99 -30.13
CA ARG A 38 4.37 -39.87 -31.25
C ARG A 38 5.16 -41.09 -30.80
N ASN A 39 6.00 -40.97 -29.77
CA ASN A 39 6.95 -42.02 -29.36
C ASN A 39 6.95 -42.31 -27.84
N LYS A 40 6.14 -41.60 -27.07
CA LYS A 40 6.00 -41.70 -25.61
C LYS A 40 7.31 -41.50 -24.82
N LYS A 41 8.31 -40.83 -25.40
CA LYS A 41 9.55 -40.49 -24.69
C LYS A 41 9.40 -39.16 -23.94
N PRO A 42 10.06 -38.98 -22.78
CA PRO A 42 10.02 -37.71 -22.04
C PRO A 42 10.52 -36.56 -22.88
N ILE A 43 9.78 -35.45 -22.89
CA ILE A 43 10.28 -34.20 -23.47
C ILE A 43 11.16 -33.48 -22.43
N ARG A 44 12.17 -32.76 -22.92
CA ARG A 44 13.00 -31.87 -22.12
C ARG A 44 12.65 -30.44 -22.51
N TYR A 45 12.47 -29.59 -21.50
CA TYR A 45 12.36 -28.16 -21.70
C TYR A 45 13.77 -27.57 -21.71
N GLU A 46 14.12 -26.92 -22.80
CA GLU A 46 15.31 -26.09 -22.91
C GLU A 46 14.92 -24.64 -22.61
N ARG A 47 15.75 -23.96 -21.82
CA ARG A 47 15.53 -22.54 -21.51
C ARG A 47 16.25 -21.78 -22.59
N VAL A 48 15.51 -21.26 -23.55
CA VAL A 48 16.07 -20.49 -24.65
C VAL A 48 15.66 -19.03 -24.54
N ASN A 49 16.52 -18.13 -24.96
CA ASN A 49 16.17 -16.71 -25.10
C ASN A 49 15.09 -16.59 -26.17
N ALA A 50 13.99 -15.89 -25.87
CA ALA A 50 12.84 -15.80 -26.76
C ALA A 50 13.10 -15.03 -28.07
N GLU A 51 14.14 -14.18 -28.09
CA GLU A 51 14.53 -13.42 -29.28
C GLU A 51 15.62 -14.14 -30.09
N THR A 52 16.64 -14.69 -29.42
CA THR A 52 17.80 -15.28 -30.11
C THR A 52 17.68 -16.79 -30.33
N GLY A 53 16.82 -17.48 -29.58
CA GLY A 53 16.68 -18.94 -29.62
C GLY A 53 17.83 -19.71 -28.96
N GLU A 54 18.81 -19.03 -28.36
CA GLU A 54 19.98 -19.65 -27.73
C GLU A 54 19.68 -20.11 -26.30
N GLU A 55 20.31 -21.21 -25.86
CA GLU A 55 20.15 -21.74 -24.49
C GLU A 55 20.71 -20.75 -23.44
N VAL A 56 19.94 -20.51 -22.39
CA VAL A 56 20.30 -19.64 -21.27
C VAL A 56 20.69 -20.47 -20.04
N PRO A 57 21.96 -20.36 -19.57
CA PRO A 57 22.41 -21.00 -18.34
C PRO A 57 21.66 -20.47 -17.12
N TRP A 58 21.43 -21.32 -16.10
CA TRP A 58 20.70 -20.95 -14.88
C TRP A 58 21.22 -19.69 -14.16
N LYS A 59 22.54 -19.48 -14.16
CA LYS A 59 23.19 -18.31 -13.53
C LYS A 59 22.84 -16.98 -14.20
N ASP A 60 22.45 -17.04 -15.48
CA ASP A 60 22.16 -15.88 -16.32
C ASP A 60 20.64 -15.62 -16.38
N ILE A 61 19.84 -16.39 -15.64
CA ILE A 61 18.39 -16.23 -15.54
C ILE A 61 18.05 -15.35 -14.34
N VAL A 62 17.39 -14.24 -14.63
CA VAL A 62 16.83 -13.34 -13.61
C VAL A 62 15.33 -13.60 -13.43
N LYS A 63 14.82 -13.39 -12.21
CA LYS A 63 13.39 -13.43 -11.94
C LYS A 63 12.81 -12.05 -12.18
N ALA A 64 11.65 -11.97 -12.83
CA ALA A 64 10.97 -10.71 -13.03
C ALA A 64 9.47 -10.84 -12.74
N PHE A 65 8.85 -9.76 -12.27
CA PHE A 65 7.42 -9.63 -12.09
C PHE A 65 6.82 -8.91 -13.31
N GLU A 66 5.86 -9.55 -13.98
CA GLU A 66 5.12 -8.95 -15.09
C GLU A 66 4.00 -8.08 -14.53
N TYR A 67 4.13 -6.76 -14.67
CA TYR A 67 3.16 -5.79 -14.12
C TYR A 67 2.15 -5.31 -15.18
N ASP A 68 2.45 -5.54 -16.45
CA ASP A 68 1.56 -5.37 -17.60
C ASP A 68 2.03 -6.32 -18.71
N LYS A 69 1.17 -6.62 -19.68
CA LYS A 69 1.45 -7.62 -20.73
C LYS A 69 2.75 -7.28 -21.47
N GLY A 70 3.75 -8.15 -21.35
CA GLY A 70 5.06 -8.01 -21.98
C GLY A 70 6.00 -7.03 -21.27
N SER A 71 5.64 -6.54 -20.07
CA SER A 71 6.44 -5.58 -19.33
C SER A 71 6.83 -6.10 -17.95
N TYR A 72 8.13 -6.14 -17.69
CA TYR A 72 8.71 -6.88 -16.57
C TYR A 72 9.55 -5.98 -15.65
N VAL A 73 9.50 -6.22 -14.35
CA VAL A 73 10.43 -5.67 -13.35
C VAL A 73 11.32 -6.80 -12.84
N VAL A 74 12.62 -6.72 -13.09
CA VAL A 74 13.59 -7.70 -12.59
C VAL A 74 13.78 -7.51 -11.09
N ILE A 75 13.72 -8.61 -10.34
CA ILE A 75 13.93 -8.66 -8.88
C ILE A 75 15.27 -9.34 -8.63
N GLU A 76 16.25 -8.57 -8.13
CA GLU A 76 17.57 -9.10 -7.78
C GLU A 76 17.52 -9.80 -6.41
N LYS A 77 18.44 -10.74 -6.15
CA LYS A 77 18.48 -11.47 -4.86
C LYS A 77 18.81 -10.51 -3.71
N GLU A 78 19.62 -9.50 -4.00
CA GLU A 78 20.07 -8.46 -3.10
C GLU A 78 18.91 -7.51 -2.75
N ASP A 79 18.00 -7.21 -3.69
CA ASP A 79 16.78 -6.43 -3.43
C ASP A 79 15.88 -7.15 -2.41
N ILE A 80 15.78 -8.49 -2.48
CA ILE A 80 15.02 -9.31 -1.52
C ILE A 80 15.69 -9.32 -0.14
N ALA A 81 17.02 -9.42 -0.10
CA ALA A 81 17.77 -9.49 1.15
C ALA A 81 17.83 -8.12 1.87
N ALA A 82 17.95 -7.02 1.13
CA ALA A 82 17.94 -5.66 1.69
C ALA A 82 16.53 -5.22 2.14
N ALA A 83 15.49 -5.80 1.54
CA ALA A 83 14.10 -5.64 1.95
C ALA A 83 13.66 -6.66 3.03
N ALA A 84 14.59 -7.37 3.68
CA ALA A 84 14.32 -8.25 4.81
C ALA A 84 14.61 -7.53 6.15
N PRO A 85 13.61 -6.85 6.73
CA PRO A 85 13.75 -6.16 8.01
C PRO A 85 13.80 -7.09 9.21
N GLU A 86 14.30 -6.54 10.32
CA GLU A 86 14.16 -7.11 11.66
C GLU A 86 12.66 -7.28 11.95
N THR A 87 12.24 -8.54 12.03
CA THR A 87 10.87 -8.95 12.27
C THR A 87 10.38 -8.43 13.62
N HIS A 88 9.15 -7.90 13.68
CA HIS A 88 8.46 -7.84 14.96
C HIS A 88 8.41 -9.26 15.54
N GLU A 89 8.97 -9.40 16.75
CA GLU A 89 9.25 -10.70 17.36
C GLU A 89 8.05 -11.26 18.14
N SER A 90 6.85 -10.66 18.08
CA SER A 90 5.68 -11.13 18.84
C SER A 90 4.39 -11.21 18.04
N ILE A 91 3.65 -12.30 18.27
CA ILE A 91 2.22 -12.47 17.98
C ILE A 91 1.51 -12.29 19.31
N ASP A 92 0.76 -11.21 19.45
CA ASP A 92 0.04 -10.90 20.68
C ASP A 92 -1.42 -11.38 20.57
N VAL A 93 -1.82 -12.30 21.45
CA VAL A 93 -3.20 -12.78 21.51
C VAL A 93 -4.06 -11.71 22.19
N GLU A 94 -5.00 -11.15 21.44
CA GLU A 94 -5.89 -10.08 21.91
C GLU A 94 -7.11 -10.63 22.66
N ALA A 95 -7.62 -11.80 22.25
CA ALA A 95 -8.81 -12.39 22.83
C ALA A 95 -8.85 -13.91 22.67
N PHE A 96 -9.59 -14.58 23.56
CA PHE A 96 -9.99 -15.97 23.40
C PHE A 96 -11.50 -16.05 23.20
N VAL A 97 -11.93 -16.63 22.08
CA VAL A 97 -13.34 -16.75 21.69
C VAL A 97 -13.71 -18.20 21.49
N ASP A 98 -15.01 -18.51 21.49
CA ASP A 98 -15.47 -19.85 21.13
C ASP A 98 -15.14 -20.16 19.67
N ALA A 99 -14.59 -21.33 19.39
CA ALA A 99 -14.20 -21.74 18.04
C ALA A 99 -15.37 -21.61 17.04
N GLU A 100 -16.58 -21.93 17.49
CA GLU A 100 -17.81 -21.88 16.69
C GLU A 100 -18.27 -20.46 16.34
N SER A 101 -17.78 -19.45 17.05
CA SER A 101 -18.10 -18.04 16.76
C SER A 101 -17.37 -17.51 15.51
N ILE A 102 -16.30 -18.19 15.07
CA ILE A 102 -15.55 -17.82 13.86
C ILE A 102 -16.19 -18.49 12.65
N GLY A 103 -16.90 -17.71 11.84
CA GLY A 103 -17.47 -18.20 10.59
C GLY A 103 -16.38 -18.69 9.61
N LEU A 104 -16.69 -19.74 8.84
CA LEU A 104 -15.78 -20.37 7.87
C LEU A 104 -15.17 -19.37 6.86
N ARG A 105 -15.87 -18.27 6.56
CA ARG A 105 -15.40 -17.21 5.66
C ARG A 105 -14.12 -16.50 6.08
N PHE A 106 -13.74 -16.60 7.36
CA PHE A 106 -12.54 -15.98 7.91
C PHE A 106 -11.31 -16.89 7.84
N PHE A 107 -11.46 -18.14 7.40
CA PHE A 107 -10.36 -19.08 7.21
C PHE A 107 -9.90 -19.02 5.75
N GLU A 108 -8.74 -18.41 5.51
CA GLU A 108 -8.20 -18.26 4.16
C GLU A 108 -7.05 -19.25 3.91
N LYS A 109 -6.00 -19.16 4.73
CA LYS A 109 -4.79 -19.97 4.57
C LYS A 109 -4.37 -20.62 5.90
N PRO A 110 -4.20 -21.94 5.95
CA PRO A 110 -3.82 -22.61 7.17
C PRO A 110 -2.32 -22.42 7.44
N TYR A 111 -2.00 -22.07 8.68
CA TYR A 111 -0.63 -22.04 9.19
C TYR A 111 -0.51 -22.94 10.42
N ILE A 112 0.69 -23.46 10.64
CA ILE A 112 1.03 -24.28 11.79
C ILE A 112 2.07 -23.52 12.61
N LEU A 113 1.74 -23.26 13.87
CA LEU A 113 2.74 -22.82 14.84
C LEU A 113 3.51 -24.04 15.37
N VAL A 114 4.84 -23.90 15.41
CA VAL A 114 5.75 -24.90 15.93
C VAL A 114 6.53 -24.27 17.08
N PRO A 115 6.57 -24.89 18.27
CA PRO A 115 7.33 -24.33 19.39
C PRO A 115 8.82 -24.25 19.05
N GLY A 116 9.44 -23.13 19.43
CA GLY A 116 10.88 -22.98 19.45
C GLY A 116 11.53 -23.88 20.51
N LYS A 117 12.86 -24.00 20.45
CA LYS A 117 13.62 -24.80 21.41
C LYS A 117 13.31 -24.35 22.85
N LYS A 118 13.02 -25.31 23.74
CA LYS A 118 12.71 -25.09 25.17
C LYS A 118 11.36 -24.41 25.43
N ALA A 119 10.54 -24.15 24.42
CA ALA A 119 9.21 -23.57 24.54
C ALA A 119 8.08 -24.62 24.53
N GLU A 120 8.42 -25.90 24.39
CA GLU A 120 7.48 -26.99 24.09
C GLU A 120 6.43 -27.15 25.20
N LYS A 121 6.84 -27.04 26.47
CA LYS A 121 5.92 -27.17 27.62
C LYS A 121 4.88 -26.06 27.64
N GLY A 122 5.29 -24.81 27.45
CA GLY A 122 4.38 -23.66 27.42
C GLY A 122 3.42 -23.73 26.23
N TYR A 123 3.93 -24.12 25.06
CA TYR A 123 3.12 -24.31 23.87
C TYR A 123 2.09 -25.44 24.02
N VAL A 124 2.49 -26.60 24.53
CA VAL A 124 1.58 -27.74 24.73
C VAL A 124 0.51 -27.41 25.75
N LEU A 125 0.87 -26.75 26.87
CA LEU A 125 -0.11 -26.31 27.87
C LEU A 125 -1.18 -25.40 27.24
N LEU A 126 -0.76 -24.39 26.47
CA LEU A 126 -1.69 -23.51 25.77
C LEU A 126 -2.57 -24.29 24.79
N ARG A 127 -1.97 -25.17 23.97
CA ARG A 127 -2.70 -25.98 22.98
C ARG A 127 -3.77 -26.86 23.62
N GLU A 128 -3.41 -27.60 24.67
CA GLU A 128 -4.37 -28.48 25.37
C GLU A 128 -5.47 -27.65 26.05
N THR A 129 -5.11 -26.53 26.69
CA THR A 129 -6.10 -25.63 27.30
C THR A 129 -7.12 -25.13 26.28
N LEU A 130 -6.68 -24.66 25.11
CA LEU A 130 -7.57 -24.20 24.04
C LEU A 130 -8.47 -25.33 23.53
N LYS A 131 -7.90 -26.53 23.36
CA LYS A 131 -8.63 -27.70 22.90
C LYS A 131 -9.69 -28.17 23.90
N GLU A 132 -9.36 -28.24 25.18
CA GLU A 132 -10.27 -28.67 26.25
C GLU A 132 -11.39 -27.66 26.48
N THR A 133 -11.09 -26.36 26.37
CA THR A 133 -12.07 -25.29 26.57
C THR A 133 -12.90 -24.98 25.32
N GLY A 134 -12.56 -25.55 24.16
CA GLY A 134 -13.21 -25.22 22.88
C GLY A 134 -12.95 -23.78 22.40
N LYS A 135 -11.89 -23.14 22.93
CA LYS A 135 -11.54 -21.76 22.64
C LYS A 135 -10.49 -21.66 21.55
N VAL A 136 -10.46 -20.51 20.87
CA VAL A 136 -9.42 -20.13 19.91
C VAL A 136 -8.91 -18.73 20.26
N GLY A 137 -7.60 -18.53 20.13
CA GLY A 137 -6.98 -17.21 20.29
C GLY A 137 -7.10 -16.39 19.02
N ILE A 138 -7.64 -15.17 19.13
CA ILE A 138 -7.54 -14.14 18.10
C ILE A 138 -6.29 -13.34 18.41
N ALA A 139 -5.31 -13.39 17.52
CA ALA A 139 -4.08 -12.64 17.65
C ALA A 139 -3.94 -11.65 16.50
N ARG A 140 -3.40 -10.48 16.83
CA ARG A 140 -3.05 -9.48 15.84
C ARG A 140 -1.59 -9.66 15.48
N VAL A 141 -1.36 -9.97 14.22
CA VAL A 141 -0.04 -9.93 13.61
C VAL A 141 -0.09 -8.68 12.74
N VAL A 142 0.43 -7.57 13.27
CA VAL A 142 0.43 -6.29 12.55
C VAL A 142 1.83 -5.75 12.51
N SER A 143 2.54 -6.12 11.46
CA SER A 143 3.60 -5.29 10.92
C SER A 143 3.35 -5.00 9.45
N LEU A 144 3.73 -3.81 8.99
CA LEU A 144 3.79 -3.47 7.56
C LEU A 144 4.56 -4.53 6.76
N LEU A 145 5.52 -5.19 7.42
CA LEU A 145 6.43 -6.19 6.88
C LEU A 145 5.72 -7.52 6.57
N GLU A 146 4.77 -7.94 7.41
CA GLU A 146 3.95 -9.12 7.12
C GLU A 146 3.06 -8.89 5.90
N LEU A 147 2.50 -7.69 5.76
CA LEU A 147 1.73 -7.34 4.57
C LEU A 147 2.61 -7.47 3.32
N VAL A 148 3.86 -7.01 3.38
CA VAL A 148 4.85 -7.22 2.29
C VAL A 148 5.15 -8.71 2.08
N GLN A 149 5.29 -9.51 3.13
CA GLN A 149 5.45 -10.97 3.05
C GLN A 149 4.25 -11.66 2.37
N PHE A 150 3.05 -11.06 2.48
CA PHE A 150 1.84 -11.46 1.75
C PHE A 150 1.71 -10.81 0.36
N ASN A 151 2.79 -10.25 -0.16
CA ASN A 151 2.88 -9.56 -1.45
C ASN A 151 2.07 -8.26 -1.55
N ALA A 152 1.75 -7.62 -0.42
CA ALA A 152 1.18 -6.27 -0.43
C ALA A 152 2.25 -5.26 -0.88
N LEU A 153 1.98 -4.62 -2.01
CA LEU A 153 2.88 -3.62 -2.60
C LEU A 153 2.39 -2.19 -2.38
N GLU A 154 1.07 -1.96 -2.45
CA GLU A 154 0.48 -0.65 -2.25
C GLU A 154 -0.41 -0.62 -1.00
N PHE A 155 -0.21 0.39 -0.15
CA PHE A 155 -1.04 0.64 1.03
C PHE A 155 -1.97 1.82 0.76
N HIS A 156 -3.27 1.63 0.91
CA HIS A 156 -4.28 2.66 0.66
C HIS A 156 -5.19 2.79 1.88
N PRO A 157 -4.77 3.57 2.91
CA PRO A 157 -5.60 3.81 4.09
C PRO A 157 -6.84 4.66 3.76
N TRP A 158 -7.80 4.61 4.66
CA TRP A 158 -8.91 5.56 4.71
C TRP A 158 -8.38 6.94 5.11
N GLY A 159 -9.13 7.99 4.77
CA GLY A 159 -8.90 9.33 5.30
C GLY A 159 -9.44 9.51 6.72
N SER A 160 -9.21 8.55 7.62
CA SER A 160 -9.65 8.59 9.03
C SER A 160 -8.75 7.71 9.90
N HIS A 161 -8.70 8.02 11.19
CA HIS A 161 -8.10 7.15 12.20
C HIS A 161 -8.99 5.94 12.51
N ALA A 162 -8.39 4.84 12.99
CA ALA A 162 -9.12 3.61 13.31
C ALA A 162 -10.03 3.79 14.54
N GLU A 163 -9.65 4.70 15.45
CA GLU A 163 -10.37 5.07 16.66
C GLU A 163 -11.61 5.91 16.37
N GLU A 164 -11.61 6.68 15.27
CA GLU A 164 -12.70 7.56 14.85
C GLU A 164 -13.03 7.39 13.36
N PRO A 165 -13.47 6.19 12.92
CA PRO A 165 -13.63 5.87 11.49
C PRO A 165 -14.75 6.64 10.79
N ASP A 166 -15.66 7.25 11.54
CA ASP A 166 -16.76 8.06 11.01
C ASP A 166 -16.40 9.55 10.90
N ARG A 167 -15.15 9.93 11.20
CA ARG A 167 -14.63 11.28 11.00
C ARG A 167 -13.46 11.28 10.03
N ALA A 168 -13.64 12.01 8.93
CA ALA A 168 -12.59 12.28 7.97
C ALA A 168 -11.51 13.18 8.60
N ASP A 169 -10.27 12.71 8.65
CA ASP A 169 -9.12 13.42 9.21
C ASP A 169 -8.31 14.20 8.15
N ARG A 170 -8.71 14.10 6.88
CA ARG A 170 -8.05 14.79 5.76
C ARG A 170 -8.96 14.93 4.54
N VAL A 171 -8.65 15.93 3.72
CA VAL A 171 -9.09 16.03 2.32
C VAL A 171 -7.92 15.69 1.41
N VAL A 172 -8.15 14.92 0.36
CA VAL A 172 -7.17 14.61 -0.69
C VAL A 172 -7.71 15.05 -2.03
N PHE A 173 -6.99 15.96 -2.69
CA PHE A 173 -7.17 16.26 -4.11
C PHE A 173 -6.13 15.47 -4.90
N ASP A 174 -6.59 14.44 -5.61
CA ASP A 174 -5.74 13.62 -6.49
C ASP A 174 -5.77 14.20 -7.91
N LEU A 175 -4.65 14.80 -8.33
CA LEU A 175 -4.50 15.39 -9.66
C LEU A 175 -4.18 14.28 -10.67
N ASP A 176 -5.19 13.83 -11.41
CA ASP A 176 -5.07 12.78 -12.43
C ASP A 176 -4.99 13.40 -13.84
N PRO A 177 -3.78 13.63 -14.38
CA PRO A 177 -3.63 14.17 -15.74
C PRO A 177 -3.98 13.14 -16.81
N CYS A 178 -4.58 13.63 -17.88
CA CYS A 178 -4.73 12.84 -19.09
C CYS A 178 -3.37 12.62 -19.77
N PRO A 179 -3.19 11.57 -20.61
CA PRO A 179 -1.90 11.19 -21.17
C PRO A 179 -1.11 12.34 -21.85
N ASP A 180 -1.82 13.28 -22.48
CA ASP A 180 -1.21 14.38 -23.24
C ASP A 180 -0.95 15.64 -22.41
N VAL A 181 -1.28 15.65 -21.11
CA VAL A 181 -1.06 16.82 -20.25
C VAL A 181 0.41 16.82 -19.78
N PRO A 182 1.19 17.88 -20.10
CA PRO A 182 2.57 17.97 -19.65
C PRO A 182 2.66 18.00 -18.12
N PHE A 183 3.65 17.34 -17.54
CA PHE A 183 3.81 17.35 -16.07
C PHE A 183 4.00 18.76 -15.49
N ALA A 184 4.57 19.70 -16.24
CA ALA A 184 4.65 21.11 -15.85
C ALA A 184 3.26 21.71 -15.56
N GLU A 185 2.23 21.28 -16.29
CA GLU A 185 0.86 21.71 -16.08
C GLU A 185 0.25 21.10 -14.80
N VAL A 186 0.61 19.86 -14.48
CA VAL A 186 0.25 19.22 -13.20
C VAL A 186 0.87 19.95 -12.01
N LYS A 187 2.12 20.42 -12.16
CA LYS A 187 2.77 21.25 -11.13
C LYS A 187 2.06 22.58 -10.93
N ARG A 188 1.67 23.26 -12.03
CA ARG A 188 0.90 24.50 -11.97
C ARG A 188 -0.44 24.28 -11.28
N ALA A 189 -1.18 23.24 -11.68
CA ALA A 189 -2.42 22.85 -11.03
C ALA A 189 -2.27 22.63 -9.52
N ALA A 190 -1.22 21.95 -9.07
CA ALA A 190 -0.97 21.76 -7.63
C ALA A 190 -0.70 23.09 -6.90
N THR A 191 0.01 24.02 -7.54
CA THR A 191 0.23 25.38 -7.02
C THR A 191 -1.08 26.16 -6.95
N ASP A 192 -1.90 26.14 -8.01
CA ASP A 192 -3.18 26.85 -8.08
C ASP A 192 -4.13 26.37 -6.97
N ILE A 193 -4.22 25.04 -6.78
CA ILE A 193 -4.99 24.44 -5.69
C ILE A 193 -4.48 24.91 -4.33
N ARG A 194 -3.15 24.94 -4.12
CA ARG A 194 -2.58 25.41 -2.86
C ARG A 194 -2.93 26.87 -2.60
N GLU A 195 -2.80 27.74 -3.60
CA GLU A 195 -3.08 29.16 -3.46
C GLU A 195 -4.56 29.41 -3.12
N LEU A 196 -5.47 28.69 -3.77
CA LEU A 196 -6.90 28.73 -3.43
C LEU A 196 -7.17 28.22 -2.01
N LEU A 197 -6.53 27.13 -1.58
CA LEU A 197 -6.66 26.63 -0.20
C LEU A 197 -6.14 27.63 0.83
N VAL A 198 -5.03 28.33 0.53
CA VAL A 198 -4.50 29.41 1.39
C VAL A 198 -5.51 30.56 1.51
N GLN A 199 -6.19 30.94 0.43
CA GLN A 199 -7.27 31.95 0.47
C GLN A 199 -8.46 31.50 1.33
N LEU A 200 -8.70 30.19 1.43
CA LEU A 200 -9.68 29.59 2.31
C LEU A 200 -9.18 29.36 3.75
N GLU A 201 -7.97 29.84 4.07
CA GLU A 201 -7.28 29.64 5.35
C GLU A 201 -7.03 28.15 5.69
N LEU A 202 -6.75 27.34 4.66
CA LEU A 202 -6.41 25.92 4.79
C LEU A 202 -4.96 25.68 4.35
N GLU A 203 -4.14 25.19 5.28
CA GLU A 203 -2.80 24.72 4.94
C GLU A 203 -2.89 23.32 4.31
N SER A 204 -2.00 23.06 3.34
CA SER A 204 -2.00 21.82 2.58
C SER A 204 -0.60 21.28 2.37
N PHE A 205 -0.52 19.98 2.17
CA PHE A 205 0.72 19.22 2.09
C PHE A 205 0.79 18.51 0.74
N LEU A 206 1.99 18.46 0.17
CA LEU A 206 2.21 17.92 -1.16
C LEU A 206 2.88 16.56 -1.09
N ARG A 207 2.47 15.65 -1.96
CA ARG A 207 3.26 14.46 -2.31
C ARG A 207 3.12 14.13 -3.79
N VAL A 208 4.10 13.42 -4.31
CA VAL A 208 3.90 12.69 -5.56
C VAL A 208 3.09 11.42 -5.29
N SER A 209 2.27 11.00 -6.27
CA SER A 209 1.51 9.75 -6.12
C SER A 209 2.34 8.51 -6.45
N GLY A 210 3.52 8.66 -7.06
CA GLY A 210 4.27 7.55 -7.67
C GLY A 210 3.64 7.05 -8.99
N GLY A 211 2.58 7.70 -9.47
CA GLY A 211 1.97 7.45 -10.77
C GLY A 211 2.24 8.62 -11.71
N LYS A 212 1.17 9.16 -12.30
CA LYS A 212 1.23 10.32 -13.23
C LYS A 212 0.97 11.67 -12.54
N GLY A 213 0.46 11.64 -11.32
CA GLY A 213 -0.17 12.77 -10.65
C GLY A 213 0.51 13.22 -9.34
N LEU A 214 -0.08 14.26 -8.75
CA LEU A 214 0.27 14.80 -7.44
C LEU A 214 -0.94 14.71 -6.52
N HIS A 215 -0.71 14.50 -5.23
CA HIS A 215 -1.77 14.63 -4.22
C HIS A 215 -1.52 15.90 -3.41
N VAL A 216 -2.55 16.74 -3.31
CA VAL A 216 -2.60 17.86 -2.36
C VAL A 216 -3.50 17.43 -1.20
N VAL A 217 -2.95 17.42 0.01
CA VAL A 217 -3.58 16.85 1.20
C VAL A 217 -3.81 17.93 2.25
N VAL A 218 -5.04 18.09 2.70
CA VAL A 218 -5.44 19.06 3.74
C VAL A 218 -5.78 18.27 5.01
N PRO A 219 -4.96 18.32 6.07
CA PRO A 219 -5.31 17.65 7.33
C PRO A 219 -6.49 18.36 8.01
N LEU A 220 -7.30 17.60 8.73
CA LEU A 220 -8.45 18.07 9.49
C LEU A 220 -8.29 17.63 10.94
N ASN A 221 -8.06 18.58 11.84
CA ASN A 221 -7.91 18.33 13.26
C ASN A 221 -8.65 19.41 14.08
N PRO A 222 -9.82 19.09 14.67
CA PRO A 222 -10.45 17.76 14.69
C PRO A 222 -10.99 17.34 13.31
N GLY A 223 -11.14 16.03 13.11
CA GLY A 223 -11.75 15.47 11.90
C GLY A 223 -13.21 15.91 11.72
N CYS A 224 -13.68 15.86 10.47
CA CYS A 224 -15.00 16.31 10.04
C CYS A 224 -15.89 15.15 9.58
N ASP A 225 -17.20 15.38 9.52
CA ASP A 225 -18.15 14.45 8.91
C ASP A 225 -17.80 14.16 7.44
N TRP A 226 -17.98 12.90 7.01
CA TRP A 226 -17.64 12.46 5.65
C TRP A 226 -18.45 13.16 4.56
N ASP A 227 -19.73 13.46 4.78
CA ASP A 227 -20.56 14.15 3.79
C ASP A 227 -20.15 15.60 3.65
N LEU A 228 -19.78 16.27 4.74
CA LEU A 228 -19.18 17.61 4.70
C LEU A 228 -17.86 17.60 3.92
N THR A 229 -16.94 16.70 4.25
CA THR A 229 -15.63 16.56 3.59
C THR A 229 -15.78 16.29 2.08
N LYS A 230 -16.67 15.37 1.70
CA LYS A 230 -16.94 15.08 0.29
C LYS A 230 -17.58 16.25 -0.44
N ARG A 231 -18.56 16.93 0.16
CA ARG A 231 -19.22 18.12 -0.43
C ARG A 231 -18.23 19.26 -0.62
N PHE A 232 -17.39 19.54 0.36
CA PHE A 232 -16.33 20.55 0.27
C PHE A 232 -15.38 20.23 -0.89
N ALA A 233 -14.84 19.01 -0.92
CA ALA A 233 -13.90 18.60 -1.96
C ALA A 233 -14.51 18.65 -3.37
N LYS A 234 -15.78 18.23 -3.50
CA LYS A 234 -16.53 18.32 -4.75
C LYS A 234 -16.77 19.78 -5.17
N GLY A 235 -17.25 20.62 -4.26
CA GLY A 235 -17.51 22.03 -4.52
C GLY A 235 -16.24 22.78 -4.92
N PHE A 236 -15.12 22.48 -4.27
CA PHE A 236 -13.80 23.02 -4.64
C PHE A 236 -13.39 22.59 -6.06
N ALA A 237 -13.50 21.30 -6.38
CA ALA A 237 -13.16 20.78 -7.70
C ALA A 237 -14.09 21.34 -8.81
N ASP A 238 -15.39 21.46 -8.53
CA ASP A 238 -16.38 22.04 -9.44
C ASP A 238 -16.09 23.53 -9.70
N ALA A 239 -15.79 24.31 -8.65
CA ALA A 239 -15.45 25.73 -8.78
C ALA A 239 -14.19 25.94 -9.62
N LEU A 240 -13.14 25.14 -9.38
CA LEU A 240 -11.90 25.18 -10.15
C LEU A 240 -12.11 24.77 -11.62
N ALA A 241 -12.95 23.77 -11.87
CA ALA A 241 -13.33 23.37 -13.23
C ALA A 241 -14.21 24.40 -13.94
N GLN A 242 -15.00 25.19 -13.21
CA GLN A 242 -15.80 26.28 -13.77
C GLN A 242 -14.96 27.52 -14.07
N SER A 243 -13.98 27.85 -13.22
CA SER A 243 -13.09 28.99 -13.44
C SER A 243 -12.13 28.76 -14.60
N GLU A 244 -11.64 27.53 -14.75
CA GLU A 244 -10.64 27.17 -15.76
C GLU A 244 -11.03 25.87 -16.52
N PRO A 245 -12.14 25.87 -17.27
CA PRO A 245 -12.73 24.67 -17.90
C PRO A 245 -11.88 24.08 -19.03
N GLN A 246 -10.85 24.82 -19.48
CA GLN A 246 -9.88 24.35 -20.46
C GLN A 246 -8.74 23.54 -19.82
N ARG A 247 -8.51 23.70 -18.51
CA ARG A 247 -7.42 23.06 -17.77
C ARG A 247 -7.94 21.95 -16.86
N PHE A 248 -9.10 22.14 -16.22
CA PHE A 248 -9.62 21.21 -15.21
C PHE A 248 -10.92 20.53 -15.64
N LEU A 249 -11.17 19.39 -15.00
CA LEU A 249 -12.39 18.60 -15.11
C LEU A 249 -12.75 18.08 -13.71
N ALA A 250 -14.02 18.21 -13.31
CA ALA A 250 -14.54 17.67 -12.05
C ALA A 250 -15.36 16.38 -12.22
N THR A 251 -15.61 15.95 -13.46
CA THR A 251 -16.37 14.72 -13.76
C THR A 251 -15.45 13.59 -14.21
N ALA A 252 -15.59 12.41 -13.61
CA ALA A 252 -14.72 11.26 -13.87
C ALA A 252 -14.84 10.65 -15.29
N THR A 253 -15.72 11.16 -16.15
CA THR A 253 -16.00 10.60 -17.48
C THR A 253 -14.79 10.65 -18.40
N LYS A 254 -14.19 9.49 -18.71
CA LYS A 254 -13.04 9.35 -19.60
C LYS A 254 -13.25 9.95 -21.00
N ALA A 255 -14.49 10.02 -21.49
CA ALA A 255 -14.80 10.63 -22.79
C ALA A 255 -14.64 12.16 -22.82
N LEU A 256 -14.66 12.83 -21.65
CA LEU A 256 -14.54 14.29 -21.54
C LEU A 256 -13.11 14.76 -21.21
N ARG A 257 -12.17 13.82 -21.10
CA ARG A 257 -10.78 13.99 -20.63
C ARG A 257 -9.82 14.57 -21.68
N ASN A 258 -10.30 15.38 -22.62
CA ASN A 258 -9.47 15.97 -23.68
C ASN A 258 -8.49 17.01 -23.10
N LYS A 259 -7.22 16.61 -22.91
CA LYS A 259 -6.08 17.48 -22.51
C LYS A 259 -6.27 18.26 -21.20
N ARG A 260 -7.09 17.73 -20.29
CA ARG A 260 -7.41 18.35 -18.99
C ARG A 260 -6.88 17.54 -17.82
N ILE A 261 -6.80 18.16 -16.66
CA ILE A 261 -6.50 17.50 -15.39
C ILE A 261 -7.82 17.21 -14.69
N PHE A 262 -8.06 15.93 -14.38
CA PHE A 262 -9.17 15.56 -13.51
C PHE A 262 -8.75 15.83 -12.05
N VAL A 263 -9.48 16.70 -11.37
CA VAL A 263 -9.30 16.97 -9.94
C VAL A 263 -10.14 15.95 -9.19
N ASP A 264 -9.55 14.80 -8.90
CA ASP A 264 -10.27 13.69 -8.28
C ASP A 264 -10.54 13.96 -6.80
N TYR A 265 -11.79 14.33 -6.52
CA TYR A 265 -12.32 14.51 -5.17
C TYR A 265 -12.95 13.23 -4.60
N LEU A 266 -13.03 12.13 -5.35
CA LEU A 266 -13.76 10.91 -4.96
C LEU A 266 -13.05 10.14 -3.84
N ARG A 267 -11.82 10.54 -3.49
CA ARG A 267 -11.03 10.03 -2.37
C ARG A 267 -11.56 10.44 -0.99
N ASN A 268 -12.56 11.31 -0.95
CA ASN A 268 -13.03 12.00 0.27
C ASN A 268 -14.38 11.51 0.79
N GLY A 269 -14.88 10.36 0.31
CA GLY A 269 -16.07 9.71 0.85
C GLY A 269 -15.73 8.61 1.84
N ARG A 270 -16.67 8.25 2.72
CA ARG A 270 -16.52 7.12 3.65
C ARG A 270 -16.18 5.84 2.87
N GLY A 271 -15.13 5.15 3.30
CA GLY A 271 -14.63 3.95 2.63
C GLY A 271 -13.72 4.18 1.42
N ALA A 272 -13.59 5.42 0.95
CA ALA A 272 -12.62 5.75 -0.09
C ALA A 272 -11.20 5.76 0.48
N THR A 273 -10.25 5.44 -0.38
CA THR A 273 -8.84 5.32 0.00
C THR A 273 -7.94 6.11 -0.93
N ALA A 274 -6.82 6.55 -0.39
CA ALA A 274 -5.72 7.14 -1.14
C ALA A 274 -4.42 6.46 -0.72
N VAL A 275 -3.47 6.32 -1.65
CA VAL A 275 -2.16 5.71 -1.37
C VAL A 275 -1.53 6.32 -0.12
N ALA A 276 -0.85 5.56 0.73
CA ALA A 276 -0.15 6.08 1.89
C ALA A 276 1.14 6.80 1.47
N SER A 277 1.56 7.79 2.26
CA SER A 277 2.89 8.35 2.11
C SER A 277 3.93 7.24 2.32
N TYR A 278 4.97 7.24 1.50
CA TYR A 278 6.03 6.22 1.43
C TYR A 278 5.60 4.82 0.93
N SER A 279 4.33 4.61 0.57
CA SER A 279 3.91 3.37 -0.11
C SER A 279 4.54 3.25 -1.49
N LEU A 280 4.90 2.03 -1.88
CA LEU A 280 5.27 1.69 -3.24
C LEU A 280 4.04 1.70 -4.15
N ARG A 281 4.30 1.75 -5.46
CA ARG A 281 3.33 1.57 -6.53
C ARG A 281 3.71 0.35 -7.37
N GLY A 282 2.71 -0.42 -7.78
CA GLY A 282 2.82 -1.54 -8.73
C GLY A 282 3.09 -1.06 -10.15
N ARG A 283 4.23 -0.41 -10.35
CA ARG A 283 4.69 0.19 -11.61
C ARG A 283 6.19 -0.06 -11.79
N PRO A 284 6.74 0.11 -13.01
CA PRO A 284 8.17 0.00 -13.28
C PRO A 284 9.04 0.77 -12.31
N GLY A 285 10.03 0.08 -11.75
CA GLY A 285 10.94 0.67 -10.78
C GLY A 285 10.35 0.86 -9.39
N ALA A 286 9.13 0.36 -9.11
CA ALA A 286 8.45 0.50 -7.82
C ALA A 286 8.51 1.95 -7.28
N PRO A 287 7.91 2.92 -8.00
CA PRO A 287 7.90 4.30 -7.58
C PRO A 287 7.15 4.46 -6.26
N VAL A 288 7.51 5.50 -5.51
CA VAL A 288 7.07 5.73 -4.13
C VAL A 288 6.19 6.97 -4.10
N ALA A 289 5.07 6.88 -3.38
CA ALA A 289 4.24 8.03 -3.05
C ALA A 289 4.93 8.94 -2.01
N MET A 290 5.88 9.76 -2.46
CA MET A 290 6.83 10.49 -1.61
C MET A 290 6.31 11.88 -1.19
N PRO A 291 6.22 12.17 0.13
CA PRO A 291 6.03 13.53 0.65
C PRO A 291 7.12 14.50 0.20
N LEU A 292 6.70 15.69 -0.20
CA LEU A 292 7.56 16.76 -0.71
C LEU A 292 7.26 18.09 -0.05
N ALA A 293 8.30 18.90 0.14
CA ALA A 293 8.10 20.29 0.50
C ALA A 293 7.62 21.04 -0.74
N TRP A 294 6.76 22.04 -0.57
CA TRP A 294 6.30 22.86 -1.69
C TRP A 294 7.45 23.52 -2.46
N SER A 295 8.57 23.84 -1.79
CA SER A 295 9.79 24.35 -2.41
C SER A 295 10.50 23.35 -3.33
N GLU A 296 10.21 22.06 -3.23
CA GLU A 296 10.75 21.02 -4.13
C GLU A 296 9.97 20.92 -5.45
N LEU A 297 8.70 21.37 -5.48
CA LEU A 297 7.80 21.22 -6.62
C LEU A 297 8.37 21.83 -7.92
N PRO A 298 8.94 23.05 -7.95
CA PRO A 298 9.45 23.64 -9.20
C PRO A 298 10.50 22.77 -9.90
N ASN A 299 11.37 22.12 -9.12
CA ASN A 299 12.47 21.28 -9.62
C ASN A 299 12.07 19.83 -9.90
N LEU A 300 10.84 19.44 -9.55
CA LEU A 300 10.34 18.09 -9.77
C LEU A 300 10.11 17.85 -11.28
N LYS A 301 10.67 16.76 -11.80
CA LYS A 301 10.64 16.42 -13.24
C LYS A 301 9.45 15.54 -13.64
N ARG A 302 9.00 14.66 -12.73
CA ARG A 302 7.94 13.67 -12.97
C ARG A 302 7.28 13.22 -11.66
N ALA A 303 6.08 12.67 -11.74
CA ALA A 303 5.31 12.18 -10.58
C ALA A 303 5.77 10.81 -10.04
N ASP A 304 6.61 10.09 -10.77
CA ASP A 304 7.22 8.81 -10.39
C ASP A 304 8.73 8.97 -10.15
N ALA A 305 9.16 10.17 -9.73
CA ALA A 305 10.57 10.53 -9.64
C ALA A 305 11.38 9.77 -8.58
N PHE A 306 10.71 9.14 -7.61
CA PHE A 306 11.36 8.45 -6.50
C PHE A 306 11.00 6.98 -6.53
N THR A 307 12.00 6.11 -6.54
CA THR A 307 11.82 4.66 -6.53
C THR A 307 12.19 4.04 -5.18
N ILE A 308 11.87 2.77 -5.00
CA ILE A 308 12.36 1.95 -3.88
C ILE A 308 13.89 2.06 -3.71
N LYS A 309 14.65 2.23 -4.80
CA LYS A 309 16.11 2.34 -4.79
C LYS A 309 16.58 3.74 -4.34
N ASP A 310 15.85 4.80 -4.72
CA ASP A 310 16.26 6.20 -4.44
C ASP A 310 15.88 6.68 -3.04
N VAL A 311 14.72 6.25 -2.53
CA VAL A 311 14.11 6.80 -1.32
C VAL A 311 14.98 6.63 -0.07
N PRO A 312 15.59 5.47 0.23
CA PRO A 312 16.45 5.33 1.40
C PRO A 312 17.60 6.33 1.43
N GLY A 313 18.24 6.57 0.28
CA GLY A 313 19.32 7.55 0.15
C GLY A 313 18.83 8.99 0.34
N LYS A 314 17.66 9.33 -0.20
CA LYS A 314 17.03 10.65 -0.01
C LYS A 314 16.67 10.90 1.45
N LEU A 315 16.09 9.91 2.14
CA LEU A 315 15.70 10.02 3.55
C LEU A 315 16.92 10.19 4.47
N LYS A 316 18.01 9.45 4.24
CA LYS A 316 19.26 9.63 5.01
C LYS A 316 19.84 11.04 4.92
N ARG A 317 19.64 11.74 3.79
CA ARG A 317 20.13 13.12 3.57
C ARG A 317 19.11 14.19 3.98
N ARG A 318 17.88 13.80 4.30
CA ARG A 318 16.78 14.71 4.61
C ARG A 318 16.98 15.28 6.02
N ARG A 319 17.06 16.60 6.11
CA ARG A 319 17.21 17.32 7.39
C ARG A 319 15.89 17.60 8.10
N LYS A 320 14.81 17.78 7.34
CA LYS A 320 13.48 18.13 7.84
C LYS A 320 12.43 17.32 7.11
N ASP A 321 11.41 16.85 7.83
CA ASP A 321 10.25 16.21 7.21
C ASP A 321 9.40 17.28 6.49
N PRO A 322 9.12 17.15 5.18
CA PRO A 322 8.19 18.02 4.49
C PRO A 322 6.79 18.13 5.09
N TRP A 323 6.35 17.10 5.82
CA TRP A 323 5.04 17.05 6.46
C TRP A 323 5.13 17.27 7.97
N GLU A 324 6.25 17.77 8.48
CA GLU A 324 6.40 18.10 9.89
C GLU A 324 5.28 19.02 10.37
N GLY A 325 4.64 18.64 11.48
CA GLY A 325 3.54 19.40 12.08
C GLY A 325 2.15 19.11 11.53
N ILE A 326 2.01 18.21 10.54
CA ILE A 326 0.71 17.88 9.94
C ILE A 326 -0.35 17.47 10.97
N ASP A 327 0.03 16.66 11.97
CA ASP A 327 -0.90 16.17 13.00
C ASP A 327 -1.20 17.21 14.09
N ALA A 328 -0.29 18.18 14.29
CA ALA A 328 -0.45 19.25 15.28
C ALA A 328 -1.28 20.43 14.77
N LEU A 329 -1.36 20.61 13.45
CA LEU A 329 -2.06 21.70 12.80
C LEU A 329 -3.57 21.66 13.09
N LYS A 330 -4.12 22.76 13.61
CA LYS A 330 -5.55 22.88 13.95
C LYS A 330 -6.30 23.63 12.86
N GLN A 331 -7.04 22.88 12.03
CA GLN A 331 -7.94 23.40 11.01
C GLN A 331 -9.05 22.37 10.73
N ASN A 332 -10.20 22.81 10.26
CA ASN A 332 -11.32 21.93 9.90
C ASN A 332 -12.24 22.60 8.87
N LEU A 333 -13.31 21.92 8.49
CA LEU A 333 -14.27 22.39 7.48
C LEU A 333 -15.56 22.98 8.08
N SER A 334 -15.61 23.29 9.37
CA SER A 334 -16.86 23.70 10.03
C SER A 334 -17.47 24.98 9.45
N LYS A 335 -16.65 25.86 8.86
CA LYS A 335 -17.09 27.07 8.14
C LYS A 335 -18.05 26.76 6.98
N TRP A 336 -17.94 25.58 6.38
CA TRP A 336 -18.75 25.12 5.24
C TRP A 336 -19.84 24.12 5.63
N ALA A 337 -20.10 23.93 6.94
CA ALA A 337 -21.11 23.00 7.42
C ALA A 337 -22.56 23.47 7.18
N ARG A 338 -22.78 24.76 6.90
CA ARG A 338 -24.12 25.33 6.70
C ARG A 338 -24.65 24.98 5.31
N ASN A 339 -25.85 24.41 5.28
CA ASN A 339 -26.66 24.25 4.08
C ASN A 339 -27.35 25.59 3.82
N ASP A 340 -26.79 26.41 2.95
CA ASP A 340 -27.60 27.39 2.21
C ASP A 340 -27.94 26.80 0.84
#